data_AF-A0A2N2M099-F1
#
_entry.id   AF-A0A2N2M099-F1
#
_cell.length_a   1.000
_cell.length_b   1.000
_cell.length_c   1.000
_cell.angle_alpha   90.00
_cell.angle_beta   90.00
_cell.angle_gamma   90.00
#
_symmetry.space_group_name_H-M   'P 1'
#
loop_
_entity.id
_entity.type
_entity.pdbx_description
1 polymer ?
#
loop_
_entity_poly.entity_id
_entity_poly.type
_entity_poly.pdbx_seq_one_letter_code
_entity_poly.pdbx_strand_id
1 'polypeptide(L)' 'MKPNPLREKLAAGEVAYGTMIMDVRSPSIGQIMARGGCDFVFFDMEHGPFDLATIADMVKVTR' A
#
# COMPACT_ATOMS: atom_id res chain seq x y z
N MET A 1 9.63 -0.65 16.10
CA MET A 1 9.01 -0.27 14.81
C MET A 1 8.73 1.22 14.84
N LYS A 2 8.83 1.91 13.70
CA LYS A 2 8.45 3.34 13.62
C LYS A 2 6.93 3.50 13.75
N PRO A 3 6.43 4.67 14.18
CA PRO A 3 5.00 4.97 14.17
C PRO A 3 4.41 4.80 12.77
N ASN A 4 3.13 4.40 12.68
CA ASN A 4 2.43 4.23 11.41
C ASN A 4 1.58 5.48 11.12
N PRO A 5 1.96 6.32 10.14
CA PRO A 5 1.27 7.57 9.84
C PRO A 5 -0.20 7.38 9.48
N LEU A 6 -0.56 6.28 8.81
CA LEU A 6 -1.95 5.97 8.48
C LEU A 6 -2.79 5.77 9.74
N ARG A 7 -2.24 5.09 10.76
CA ARG A 7 -2.97 4.89 12.03
C ARG A 7 -3.16 6.18 12.79
N GLU A 8 -2.17 7.07 12.78
CA GLU A 8 -2.25 8.39 13.41
C GLU A 8 -3.31 9.25 12.73
N LYS A 9 -3.31 9.29 11.39
CA LYS A 9 -4.28 10.02 10.58
C LYS A 9 -5.72 9.55 10.84
N LEU A 10 -5.94 8.23 10.84
CA LEU A 10 -7.24 7.65 11.14
C LEU A 10 -7.70 7.93 12.58
N ALA A 11 -6.78 7.88 13.56
CA ALA A 11 -7.09 8.18 14.96
C ALA A 11 -7.46 9.65 15.19
N ALA A 12 -6.91 10.56 14.38
CA ALA A 12 -7.26 11.98 14.37
C ALA A 12 -8.62 12.28 13.70
N GLY A 13 -9.28 11.27 13.11
CA GLY A 13 -10.53 11.46 12.35
C GLY A 13 -10.33 12.09 10.98
N GLU A 14 -9.10 12.14 10.48
CA GLU A 14 -8.77 12.68 9.17
C GLU A 14 -9.11 11.69 8.04
N VAL A 15 -9.33 12.22 6.84
CA VAL A 15 -9.61 11.41 5.65
C VAL A 15 -8.32 10.83 5.08
N ALA A 16 -8.26 9.51 4.93
CA ALA A 16 -7.18 8.80 4.25
C ALA A 16 -7.59 8.40 2.83
N TYR A 17 -6.79 8.79 1.83
CA TYR A 17 -7.01 8.46 0.43
C TYR A 17 -6.05 7.35 -0.01
N GLY A 18 -6.57 6.29 -0.61
CA GLY A 18 -5.78 5.19 -1.12
C GLY A 18 -6.52 4.44 -2.21
N THR A 19 -5.86 3.44 -2.79
CA THR A 19 -6.49 2.58 -3.80
C THR A 19 -6.09 1.12 -3.64
N MET A 20 -6.89 0.26 -4.25
CA MET A 20 -6.64 -1.17 -4.35
C MET A 20 -5.74 -1.47 -5.56
N ILE A 21 -4.70 -2.25 -5.32
CA ILE A 21 -3.83 -2.80 -6.35
C ILE A 21 -4.34 -4.20 -6.68
N MET A 22 -4.89 -4.37 -7.89
CA MET A 22 -5.48 -5.62 -8.35
C MET A 22 -4.54 -6.38 -9.29
N ASP A 23 -4.08 -5.77 -10.39
CA ASP A 23 -3.30 -6.50 -11.42
C ASP A 23 -1.82 -6.07 -11.53
N VAL A 24 -1.43 -4.97 -10.88
CA VAL A 24 -0.08 -4.40 -11.03
C VAL A 24 0.89 -5.09 -10.10
N ARG A 25 1.82 -5.87 -10.67
CA ARG A 25 2.86 -6.64 -9.95
C ARG A 25 4.22 -5.94 -9.87
N SER A 26 4.30 -4.66 -10.22
CA SER A 26 5.56 -3.91 -10.15
C SER A 26 5.90 -3.57 -8.69
N PRO A 27 7.10 -3.91 -8.18
CA PRO A 27 7.51 -3.50 -6.83
C PRO A 27 7.46 -1.98 -6.64
N SER A 28 7.74 -1.20 -7.69
CA SER A 28 7.72 0.27 -7.62
C SER A 28 6.32 0.87 -7.40
N ILE A 29 5.24 0.08 -7.49
CA ILE A 29 3.87 0.61 -7.42
C ILE A 29 3.61 1.36 -6.11
N GLY A 30 4.07 0.84 -4.97
CA GLY A 30 3.89 1.52 -3.68
C GLY A 30 4.54 2.90 -3.63
N GLN A 31 5.72 3.05 -4.24
CA GLN A 31 6.42 4.34 -4.33
C GLN A 31 5.73 5.31 -5.30
N ILE A 32 5.21 4.79 -6.41
CA ILE A 32 4.45 5.57 -7.40
C ILE A 32 3.18 6.13 -6.74
N MET A 33 2.42 5.29 -6.03
CA MET A 33 1.18 5.72 -5.37
C MET A 33 1.45 6.72 -4.25
N ALA A 34 2.51 6.51 -3.46
CA ALA A 34 2.93 7.47 -2.43
C ALA A 34 3.29 8.85 -3.04
N ARG A 35 3.99 8.87 -4.19
CA ARG A 35 4.27 10.12 -4.93
C ARG A 35 3.03 10.73 -5.57
N GLY A 36 2.04 9.91 -5.89
CA GLY A 36 0.72 10.32 -6.37
C GLY A 36 -0.19 10.90 -5.28
N GLY A 37 0.24 10.89 -4.01
CA GLY A 37 -0.53 11.42 -2.89
C GLY A 37 -1.45 10.41 -2.20
N CYS A 38 -1.31 9.10 -2.47
CA CYS A 38 -2.02 8.08 -1.70
C CYS A 38 -1.39 7.92 -0.31
N ASP A 39 -2.22 7.99 0.72
CA ASP A 39 -1.87 7.69 2.11
C ASP A 39 -1.62 6.19 2.33
N PHE A 40 -2.26 5.34 1.53
CA PHE A 40 -2.09 3.88 1.58
C PHE A 40 -2.34 3.22 0.23
N VAL A 41 -1.84 1.99 0.11
CA VAL A 41 -2.22 1.04 -0.94
C VAL A 41 -2.76 -0.22 -0.30
N PHE A 42 -3.77 -0.82 -0.91
CA PHE A 42 -4.34 -2.10 -0.48
C PHE A 42 -4.02 -3.15 -1.53
N PHE A 43 -3.24 -4.18 -1.18
CA PHE A 43 -3.00 -5.30 -2.09
C PHE A 43 -4.13 -6.32 -1.94
N ASP A 44 -4.89 -6.54 -3.00
CA ASP A 44 -5.95 -7.55 -3.00
C ASP A 44 -5.35 -8.94 -3.21
N MET A 45 -5.03 -9.61 -2.12
CA MET A 45 -4.49 -10.97 -2.14
C MET A 45 -5.59 -12.06 -2.18
N GLU A 46 -6.87 -11.69 -2.18
CA GLU A 46 -7.98 -12.64 -2.22
C GLU A 46 -8.43 -12.91 -3.65
N HIS A 47 -8.58 -11.85 -4.45
CA HIS A 47 -9.02 -11.94 -5.84
C HIS A 47 -7.94 -11.56 -6.84
N GLY A 48 -6.89 -10.85 -6.39
CA GLY A 48 -5.75 -10.49 -7.23
C GLY A 48 -4.79 -11.66 -7.44
N PRO A 49 -3.99 -11.65 -8.52
CA PRO A 49 -3.05 -12.70 -8.85
C PRO A 49 -1.76 -12.57 -8.04
N PHE A 50 -1.84 -12.38 -6.72
CA PHE A 50 -0.67 -12.22 -5.85
C PHE A 50 -0.46 -13.45 -4.97
N ASP A 51 0.75 -13.99 -5.00
CA ASP A 51 1.21 -14.96 -3.99
C ASP A 51 2.07 -14.25 -2.93
N LEU A 52 2.42 -14.99 -1.88
CA LEU A 52 3.23 -14.46 -0.78
C LEU A 52 4.61 -13.97 -1.23
N ALA A 53 5.22 -14.63 -2.22
CA ALA A 53 6.53 -14.23 -2.74
C ALA A 53 6.44 -12.88 -3.46
N THR A 54 5.43 -12.71 -4.31
CA THR A 54 5.15 -11.48 -5.04
C THR A 54 4.90 -10.32 -4.07
N ILE A 55 4.07 -10.53 -3.04
CA ILE A 55 3.78 -9.50 -2.04
C ILE A 55 5.00 -9.16 -1.18
N ALA A 56 5.81 -10.15 -0.80
CA ALA A 56 7.05 -9.90 -0.06
C ALA A 56 7.99 -8.97 -0.84
N ASP A 57 8.15 -9.20 -2.14
CA ASP A 57 8.97 -8.34 -3.01
C ASP A 57 8.37 -6.93 -3.16
N MET A 58 7.05 -6.84 -3.30
CA MET A 58 6.36 -5.56 -3.46
C MET A 58 6.39 -4.71 -2.18
N VAL A 59 6.12 -5.30 -1.02
CA VAL A 59 6.07 -4.59 0.27
C VAL A 59 7.47 -4.15 0.71
N LYS A 60 8.53 -4.90 0.33
CA LYS A 60 9.92 -4.57 0.70
C LYS A 60 10.36 -3.17 0.29
N VAL A 61 9.77 -2.60 -0.76
CA VAL A 61 10.12 -1.27 -1.29
C VAL A 61 9.10 -0.19 -0.95
N THR A 62 8.05 -0.54 -0.18
CA THR A 62 7.10 0.42 0.40
C THR A 62 7.73 1.19 1.56
N ARG A 63 7.19 2.38 1.85
CA ARG A 63 7.73 3.34 2.84
C ARG A 63 6.96 3.34 4.14
#